data_AF-A0A4R5BX70-F1
#
_entry.id   AF-A0A4R5BX70-F1
#
_cell.length_a   1.000
_cell.length_b   1.000
_cell.length_c   1.000
_cell.angle_alpha   90.00
_cell.angle_beta   90.00
_cell.angle_gamma   90.00
#
_symmetry.space_group_name_H-M   'P 1'
#
loop_
_entity.id
_entity.type
_entity.pdbx_description
1 polymer ?
#
loop_
_entity_poly.entity_id
_entity_poly.type
_entity_poly.pdbx_seq_one_letter_code
_entity_poly.pdbx_strand_id
1 'polypeptide(L)'
;PSTGSVRDDLLVTLTCLRDTLVACRGAAFKVLKEESADGKGLLHEVIRQRISQPVRDMMYEALRQGAERGEVRPEAVTRQTADVGPALIVYYNITEGTVYGDESLASVVDEVLVPIIRP
;
A
#
# COMPACT_ATOMS: atom_id res chain seq x y z
N PRO A 1 9.37 5.09 -5.79
CA PRO A 1 10.33 4.42 -6.71
C PRO A 1 10.26 5.11 -8.09
N SER A 2 11.27 4.94 -8.92
CA SER A 2 11.33 5.48 -10.29
C SER A 2 11.94 4.42 -11.22
N THR A 3 11.29 3.27 -11.27
CA THR A 3 11.73 2.03 -11.94
C THR A 3 11.56 2.05 -13.47
N GLY A 4 10.88 3.07 -13.99
CA GLY A 4 10.65 3.27 -15.42
C GLY A 4 9.17 3.19 -15.83
N SER A 5 8.30 2.64 -14.97
CA SER A 5 6.84 2.70 -15.16
C SER A 5 6.11 2.85 -13.81
N VAL A 6 4.97 3.53 -13.80
CA VAL A 6 4.14 3.69 -12.60
C VAL A 6 3.68 2.32 -12.08
N ARG A 7 3.35 1.38 -12.98
CA ARG A 7 2.95 0.02 -12.62
C ARG A 7 4.01 -0.67 -11.76
N ASP A 8 5.26 -0.64 -12.20
CA ASP A 8 6.36 -1.31 -11.51
C ASP A 8 6.70 -0.58 -10.20
N ASP A 9 6.58 0.75 -10.17
CA ASP A 9 6.75 1.54 -8.94
C ASP A 9 5.71 1.17 -7.87
N LEU A 10 4.45 0.97 -8.26
CA LEU A 10 3.38 0.51 -7.37
C LEU A 10 3.66 -0.92 -6.89
N LEU A 11 4.02 -1.83 -7.79
CA LEU A 11 4.28 -3.23 -7.46
C LEU A 11 5.45 -3.40 -6.49
N VAL A 12 6.56 -2.68 -6.70
CA VAL A 12 7.72 -2.68 -5.79
C VAL A 12 7.33 -2.13 -4.42
N THR A 13 6.59 -1.03 -4.39
CA THR A 13 6.15 -0.40 -3.13
C THR A 13 5.27 -1.33 -2.32
N LEU A 14 4.31 -1.99 -2.97
CA LEU A 14 3.39 -2.92 -2.33
C LEU A 14 4.06 -4.25 -1.93
N THR A 15 5.07 -4.69 -2.68
CA THR A 15 5.88 -5.86 -2.30
C THR A 15 6.65 -5.58 -1.03
N CYS A 16 7.30 -4.41 -0.94
CA CYS A 16 7.99 -3.99 0.28
C CYS A 16 7.05 -3.92 1.50
N LEU A 17 5.84 -3.39 1.32
CA LEU A 17 4.81 -3.39 2.38
C LEU A 17 4.49 -4.81 2.83
N ARG A 18 4.16 -5.71 1.89
CA ARG A 18 3.82 -7.11 2.18
C ARG A 18 4.96 -7.82 2.92
N ASP A 19 6.19 -7.70 2.44
CA ASP A 19 7.35 -8.36 3.04
C ASP A 19 7.63 -7.83 4.45
N THR A 20 7.45 -6.53 4.67
CA THR A 20 7.55 -5.91 6.00
C THR A 20 6.52 -6.52 6.96
N LEU A 21 5.28 -6.69 6.51
CA LEU A 21 4.19 -7.25 7.31
C LEU A 21 4.41 -8.73 7.64
N VAL A 22 4.92 -9.51 6.67
CA VAL A 22 5.34 -10.90 6.86
C VAL A 22 6.47 -11.01 7.87
N ALA A 23 7.50 -10.16 7.75
CA ALA A 23 8.62 -10.11 8.68
C ALA A 23 8.18 -9.77 10.11
N CYS A 24 7.16 -8.93 10.27
CA CYS A 24 6.55 -8.64 11.56
C CYS A 24 5.69 -9.79 12.14
N ARG A 25 5.58 -10.95 11.46
CA ARG A 25 4.76 -12.11 11.88
C ARG A 25 3.33 -11.74 12.28
N GLY A 26 2.74 -10.75 11.62
CA GLY A 26 1.41 -10.23 11.93
C GLY A 26 1.30 -9.47 13.26
N ALA A 27 2.40 -9.20 13.98
CA ALA A 27 2.38 -8.36 15.18
C ALA A 27 1.88 -6.95 14.87
N ALA A 28 2.25 -6.39 13.71
CA ALA A 28 1.72 -5.11 13.24
C ALA A 28 0.20 -5.14 13.06
N PHE A 29 -0.35 -6.26 12.61
CA PHE A 29 -1.80 -6.43 12.43
C PHE A 29 -2.55 -6.70 13.73
N LYS A 30 -1.96 -7.47 14.65
CA LYS A 30 -2.54 -7.66 15.99
C LYS A 30 -2.74 -6.32 16.69
N VAL A 31 -1.77 -5.42 16.58
CA VAL A 31 -1.86 -4.07 17.15
C VAL A 31 -2.93 -3.21 16.48
N LEU A 32 -3.14 -3.37 15.16
CA LEU A 32 -4.23 -2.71 14.44
C LEU A 32 -5.61 -3.30 14.80
N LYS A 33 -5.68 -4.59 15.15
CA LYS A 33 -6.92 -5.32 15.47
C LYS A 33 -7.31 -5.22 16.94
N GLU A 34 -6.34 -5.17 17.84
CA GLU A 34 -6.51 -5.05 19.29
C GLU A 34 -6.81 -3.59 19.67
N GLU A 35 -7.74 -2.93 18.98
CA GLU A 35 -8.24 -1.60 19.36
C GLU A 35 -8.76 -1.65 20.81
N SER A 36 -7.88 -1.30 21.75
CA SER A 36 -8.22 -1.12 23.15
C SER A 36 -9.13 0.10 23.26
N ALA A 37 -10.22 -0.04 24.01
CA ALA A 37 -11.18 1.03 24.31
C ALA A 37 -10.56 2.32 24.90
N ASP A 38 -9.28 2.29 25.31
CA ASP A 38 -8.52 3.40 25.91
C ASP A 38 -7.62 4.19 24.93
N GLY A 39 -7.66 3.91 23.63
CA GLY A 39 -7.00 4.73 22.60
C GLY A 39 -5.71 4.16 22.00
N LYS A 40 -5.13 4.94 21.07
CA LYS A 40 -3.98 4.54 20.23
C LYS A 40 -2.69 4.41 21.06
N GLY A 41 -2.30 3.18 21.41
CA GLY A 41 -1.06 2.90 22.12
C GLY A 41 0.21 3.22 21.32
N LEU A 42 1.36 3.31 22.00
CA LEU A 42 2.67 3.64 21.41
C LEU A 42 3.01 2.80 20.17
N LEU A 43 2.64 1.51 20.18
CA LEU A 43 2.93 0.60 19.08
C LEU A 43 2.09 0.89 17.82
N HIS A 44 0.85 1.38 17.98
CA HIS A 44 0.03 1.85 16.86
C HIS A 44 0.69 3.06 16.18
N GLU A 45 1.21 4.02 16.96
CA GLU A 45 1.89 5.18 16.38
C GLU A 45 3.19 4.79 15.68
N VAL A 46 3.95 3.82 16.22
CA VAL A 46 5.14 3.28 15.54
C VAL A 46 4.76 2.64 14.20
N ILE A 47 3.72 1.80 14.15
CA ILE A 47 3.26 1.17 12.89
C ILE A 47 2.82 2.24 11.89
N ARG A 48 2.04 3.22 12.35
CA ARG A 48 1.59 4.34 11.52
C ARG A 48 2.76 5.11 10.92
N GLN A 49 3.74 5.47 11.73
CA GLN A 49 4.88 6.30 11.32
C GLN A 49 5.93 5.53 10.51
N ARG A 50 6.16 4.24 10.80
CA ARG A 50 7.25 3.46 10.21
C ARG A 50 6.81 2.59 9.03
N ILE A 51 5.51 2.28 8.93
CA ILE A 51 5.00 1.37 7.90
C ILE A 51 3.93 2.09 7.05
N SER A 52 2.83 2.52 7.66
CA SER A 52 1.68 3.01 6.88
C SER A 52 1.97 4.34 6.18
N GLN A 53 2.51 5.34 6.88
CA GLN A 53 2.81 6.65 6.28
C GLN A 53 3.84 6.56 5.15
N PRO A 54 5.03 5.92 5.34
CA PRO A 54 6.03 5.84 4.30
C PRO A 54 5.52 5.19 3.01
N VAL A 55 4.75 4.11 3.13
CA VAL A 55 4.17 3.43 1.96
C VAL A 55 3.19 4.33 1.23
N ARG A 56 2.29 5.03 1.95
CA ARG A 56 1.33 5.95 1.33
C ARG A 56 2.01 7.12 0.63
N ASP A 57 3.09 7.64 1.20
CA ASP A 57 3.89 8.71 0.59
C ASP A 57 4.61 8.21 -0.67
N MET A 58 5.20 7.01 -0.63
CA MET A 58 5.81 6.38 -1.82
C MET A 58 4.80 6.13 -2.94
N MET A 59 3.60 5.65 -2.60
CA MET A 59 2.52 5.45 -3.56
C MET A 59 2.10 6.77 -4.19
N TYR A 60 1.90 7.82 -3.39
CA TYR A 60 1.52 9.15 -3.88
C TYR A 60 2.58 9.74 -4.83
N GLU A 61 3.86 9.63 -4.46
CA GLU A 61 4.95 10.10 -5.33
C GLU A 61 5.05 9.31 -6.63
N ALA A 62 4.82 7.99 -6.62
CA ALA A 62 4.76 7.19 -7.83
C ALA A 62 3.65 7.67 -8.78
N LEU A 63 2.46 7.98 -8.24
CA LEU A 63 1.36 8.55 -9.04
C LEU A 63 1.71 9.93 -9.60
N ARG A 64 2.32 10.79 -8.78
CA ARG A 64 2.74 12.14 -9.19
C ARG A 64 3.74 12.08 -10.33
N GLN A 65 4.78 11.25 -10.20
CA GLN A 65 5.80 11.06 -11.24
C GLN A 65 5.22 10.37 -12.50
N GLY A 66 4.30 9.42 -12.33
CA GLY A 66 3.58 8.80 -13.45
C GLY A 66 2.77 9.81 -14.25
N ALA A 67 2.13 10.78 -13.57
CA ALA A 67 1.38 11.85 -14.24
C ALA A 67 2.30 12.80 -15.03
N GLU A 68 3.48 13.12 -14.49
CA GLU A 68 4.52 13.88 -15.22
C GLU A 68 4.96 13.19 -16.52
N ARG A 69 4.91 11.85 -16.56
CA ARG A 69 5.23 11.03 -17.75
C ARG A 69 4.02 10.74 -18.65
N GLY A 70 2.82 11.15 -18.27
CA GLY A 70 1.57 10.84 -18.99
C GLY A 70 1.05 9.40 -18.81
N GLU A 71 1.60 8.63 -17.86
CA GLU A 71 1.16 7.27 -17.52
C GLU A 71 -0.05 7.25 -16.58
N VAL A 72 -0.31 8.37 -15.89
CA VAL A 72 -1.40 8.55 -14.92
C VAL A 72 -2.21 9.78 -15.30
N ARG A 73 -3.54 9.68 -15.27
CA ARG A 73 -4.40 10.86 -15.43
C ARG A 73 -4.24 11.81 -14.23
N PRO A 74 -4.06 13.13 -14.44
CA PRO A 74 -3.78 14.07 -13.35
C PRO A 74 -4.80 14.03 -12.19
N GLU A 75 -6.07 13.79 -12.50
CA GLU A 75 -7.17 13.74 -11.52
C GLU A 75 -7.07 12.52 -10.59
N ALA A 76 -6.32 11.48 -10.99
CA ALA A 76 -6.08 10.31 -10.17
C ALA A 76 -4.95 10.52 -9.15
N VAL A 77 -4.17 11.61 -9.22
CA VAL A 77 -3.07 11.91 -8.29
C VAL A 77 -3.62 12.45 -6.97
N THR A 78 -4.25 11.57 -6.20
CA THR A 78 -4.83 11.89 -4.90
C THR A 78 -4.29 10.97 -3.81
N ARG A 79 -4.35 11.44 -2.56
CA ARG A 79 -4.03 10.60 -1.40
C ARG A 79 -4.96 9.40 -1.32
N GLN A 80 -6.23 9.57 -1.65
CA GLN A 80 -7.21 8.49 -1.63
C GLN A 80 -6.87 7.40 -2.65
N THR A 81 -6.46 7.77 -3.86
CA THR A 81 -5.99 6.81 -4.88
C THR A 81 -4.74 6.08 -4.42
N ALA A 82 -3.76 6.81 -3.85
CA ALA A 82 -2.53 6.23 -3.32
C ALA A 82 -2.78 5.22 -2.17
N ASP A 83 -3.88 5.41 -1.44
CA ASP A 83 -4.24 4.57 -0.28
C ASP A 83 -4.88 3.23 -0.68
N VAL A 84 -5.40 3.08 -1.90
CA VAL A 84 -6.16 1.88 -2.33
C VAL A 84 -5.32 0.61 -2.21
N GLY A 85 -4.11 0.60 -2.76
CA GLY A 85 -3.23 -0.58 -2.75
C GLY A 85 -2.86 -1.03 -1.33
N PRO A 86 -2.31 -0.16 -0.49
CA PRO A 86 -1.99 -0.49 0.90
C PRO A 86 -3.22 -0.94 1.71
N ALA A 87 -4.37 -0.29 1.53
CA ALA A 87 -5.60 -0.64 2.22
C ALA A 87 -6.08 -2.07 1.88
N LEU A 88 -6.01 -2.46 0.61
CA LEU A 88 -6.35 -3.83 0.20
C LEU A 88 -5.43 -4.85 0.87
N ILE A 89 -4.10 -4.65 0.81
CA ILE A 89 -3.15 -5.57 1.44
C ILE A 89 -3.44 -5.74 2.93
N VAL A 90 -3.68 -4.62 3.64
CA VAL A 90 -4.01 -4.65 5.07
C VAL A 90 -5.33 -5.40 5.31
N TYR A 91 -6.38 -5.12 4.53
CA TYR A 91 -7.67 -5.79 4.62
C TYR A 91 -7.53 -7.31 4.50
N TYR A 92 -6.92 -7.80 3.42
CA TYR A 92 -6.75 -9.23 3.18
C TYR A 92 -5.92 -9.92 4.27
N ASN A 93 -4.87 -9.27 4.78
CA ASN A 93 -4.09 -9.84 5.88
C ASN A 93 -4.92 -9.95 7.18
N ILE A 94 -5.84 -9.01 7.43
CA ILE A 94 -6.72 -9.03 8.61
C ILE A 94 -7.85 -10.05 8.46
N THR A 95 -8.44 -10.17 7.27
CA THR A 95 -9.64 -11.00 7.02
C THR A 95 -9.31 -12.43 6.65
N GLU A 96 -8.39 -12.65 5.72
CA GLU A 96 -8.06 -13.97 5.17
C GLU A 96 -6.89 -14.64 5.91
N GLY A 97 -6.08 -13.87 6.65
CA GLY A 97 -4.94 -14.39 7.40
C GLY A 97 -3.85 -15.06 6.54
N THR A 98 -3.88 -14.85 5.22
CA THR A 98 -2.93 -15.42 4.27
C THR A 98 -2.00 -14.34 3.69
N VAL A 99 -0.77 -14.74 3.39
CA VAL A 99 0.21 -13.87 2.74
C VAL A 99 -0.17 -13.70 1.28
N TYR A 100 -0.24 -12.45 0.81
CA TYR A 100 -0.38 -12.15 -0.60
C TYR A 100 0.74 -12.85 -1.39
N GLY A 101 0.39 -13.73 -2.32
CA GLY A 101 1.35 -14.26 -3.30
C GLY A 101 1.78 -13.18 -4.30
N ASP A 102 2.90 -13.38 -4.98
CA ASP A 102 3.40 -12.44 -6.00
C ASP A 102 2.38 -12.22 -7.12
N GLU A 103 1.75 -13.30 -7.58
CA GLU A 103 0.70 -13.24 -8.59
C GLU A 103 -0.53 -12.46 -8.12
N SER A 104 -0.96 -12.67 -6.87
CA SER A 104 -2.08 -11.93 -6.29
C SER A 104 -1.76 -10.44 -6.17
N LEU A 105 -0.51 -10.09 -5.84
CA LEU A 105 -0.09 -8.69 -5.73
C LEU A 105 -0.03 -8.02 -7.11
N ALA A 106 0.50 -8.73 -8.12
CA ALA A 106 0.49 -8.28 -9.49
C ALA A 106 -0.95 -8.07 -10.00
N SER A 107 -1.86 -8.98 -9.71
CA SER A 107 -3.29 -8.86 -10.03
C SER A 107 -3.92 -7.62 -9.38
N VAL A 108 -3.62 -7.31 -8.11
CA VAL A 108 -4.09 -6.05 -7.48
C VAL A 108 -3.59 -4.83 -8.24
N VAL A 109 -2.33 -4.82 -8.67
CA VAL A 109 -1.78 -3.70 -9.43
C VAL A 109 -2.46 -3.60 -10.81
N ASP A 110 -2.57 -4.72 -11.53
CA ASP A 110 -3.00 -4.76 -12.92
C ASP A 110 -4.51 -4.61 -13.11
N GLU A 111 -5.29 -5.17 -12.20
CA GLU A 111 -6.75 -5.24 -12.30
C GLU A 111 -7.45 -4.17 -11.47
N VAL A 112 -6.78 -3.58 -10.47
CA VAL A 112 -7.35 -2.52 -9.63
C VAL A 112 -6.62 -1.21 -9.83
N LEU A 113 -5.31 -1.15 -9.54
CA LEU A 113 -4.61 0.13 -9.47
C LEU A 113 -4.37 0.77 -10.84
N VAL A 114 -3.91 0.00 -11.82
CA VAL A 114 -3.69 0.52 -13.18
C VAL A 114 -5.00 1.02 -13.80
N PRO A 115 -6.13 0.28 -13.75
CA PRO A 115 -7.40 0.77 -14.27
C PRO A 115 -7.90 2.05 -13.60
N ILE A 116 -7.70 2.22 -12.29
CA ILE A 116 -8.12 3.44 -11.60
C ILE A 116 -7.18 4.63 -11.83
N ILE A 117 -6.01 4.49 -12.46
CA ILE A 117 -5.07 5.61 -12.66
C ILE A 117 -4.75 5.92 -14.13
N ARG A 118 -4.95 4.95 -15.03
CA ARG A 118 -4.67 5.15 -16.46
C ARG A 118 -5.43 6.34 -17.05
N PRO A 119 -4.87 7.01 -18.08
CA PRO A 119 -5.57 8.01 -18.90
C PRO A 119 -6.94 7.53 -19.40
#